data_AF-A0A1R0ZT67-F1
#
_entry.id   AF-A0A1R0ZT67-F1
#
_cell.length_a   1.000
_cell.length_b   1.000
_cell.length_c   1.000
_cell.angle_alpha   90.00
_cell.angle_beta   90.00
_cell.angle_gamma   90.00
#
_symmetry.space_group_name_H-M   'P 1'
#
loop_
_entity.id
_entity.type
_entity.pdbx_description
1 polymer ?
#
loop_
_entity_poly.entity_id
_entity_poly.type
_entity_poly.pdbx_seq_one_letter_code
_entity_poly.pdbx_strand_id
1 'polypeptide(L)'
;MKKLKNHAVLVALIAAVAVIGIMSGSIYAKKDQGTFYLKDLQGSRQAIEDTVISGELKDGSHRTSFRIEKGQVNTSTVLFEQMQQQTPKRFIPGNAKLMNGIEYDISNTGPLFEIVARDRRNTIPIPTGTATVNPPVHYNRTDQKDNSVTYTNALEYGLAKIGDNVYFTLPTTTHYTGENGIYELKFSDNWGYRGITGDKGQEPRTVATFSLDKNKDNPNSSIEILGLEAVGSSLALIAVENNQLTIRAYDSVSGKQLGETIVPHFYLAGRDRASSFNNPSGDTYYENYEAFSDHDQNMLNLSFSRSSSAEDAAANNNNKTMFSFHLSNEMKLNETIKESFADGEEDNFSGMLAMSYRNDKLYVVKTMRSKPKEGTQFQYDIVLPKRFIIYVYQASTLLYKGELMTDLNDDNIRAMNLSPLPGGFGYSQSEYRYYDNLKIE
;
A
#
# COMPACT_ATOMS: atom_id res chain seq x y z
N MET A 1 15.91 -43.72 54.44
CA MET A 1 15.21 -42.41 54.28
C MET A 1 16.14 -41.21 54.01
N LYS A 2 17.30 -41.04 54.70
CA LYS A 2 18.23 -39.91 54.42
C LYS A 2 18.75 -39.85 52.97
N LYS A 3 19.06 -40.99 52.34
CA LYS A 3 19.50 -41.05 50.92
C LYS A 3 18.41 -40.65 49.92
N LEU A 4 17.13 -40.89 50.24
CA LEU A 4 16.00 -40.46 49.39
C LEU A 4 15.79 -38.94 49.44
N LYS A 5 16.03 -38.30 50.60
CA LYS A 5 15.96 -36.83 50.72
C LYS A 5 16.98 -36.11 49.82
N ASN A 6 18.14 -36.72 49.59
CA ASN A 6 19.19 -36.15 48.73
C ASN A 6 18.89 -36.31 47.23
N HIS A 7 17.96 -37.18 46.84
CA HIS A 7 17.54 -37.38 45.45
C HIS A 7 16.15 -36.83 45.14
N ALA A 8 15.40 -36.37 46.15
CA ALA A 8 14.08 -35.76 45.96
C ALA A 8 14.13 -34.55 45.01
N VAL A 9 15.20 -33.74 45.06
CA VAL A 9 15.42 -32.61 44.14
C VAL A 9 15.60 -33.09 42.70
N LEU A 10 16.35 -34.19 42.49
CA LEU A 10 16.56 -34.75 41.15
C LEU A 10 15.26 -35.32 40.57
N VAL A 11 14.47 -36.03 41.39
CA VAL A 11 13.16 -36.55 40.97
C VAL A 11 12.20 -35.40 40.65
N ALA A 12 12.19 -34.33 41.45
CA ALA A 12 11.39 -33.14 41.18
C ALA A 12 11.82 -32.43 39.88
N LEU A 13 13.13 -32.33 39.63
CA LEU A 13 13.67 -31.76 38.39
C LEU A 13 13.27 -32.59 37.16
N ILE A 14 13.40 -33.92 37.22
CA ILE A 14 12.99 -34.83 36.14
C ILE A 14 11.48 -34.69 35.87
N ALA A 15 10.66 -34.65 36.92
CA ALA A 15 9.22 -34.44 36.78
C ALA A 15 8.91 -33.08 36.15
N ALA A 16 9.59 -32.01 36.56
CA ALA A 16 9.41 -30.68 35.99
C ALA A 16 9.80 -30.64 34.50
N VAL A 17 10.93 -31.24 34.12
CA VAL A 17 11.37 -31.34 32.72
C VAL A 17 10.37 -32.16 31.89
N ALA A 18 9.86 -33.27 32.44
CA ALA A 18 8.84 -34.08 31.77
C ALA A 18 7.53 -33.30 31.54
N VAL A 19 7.07 -32.55 32.55
CA VAL A 19 5.89 -31.69 32.44
C VAL A 19 6.10 -30.62 31.37
N ILE A 20 7.25 -29.93 31.38
CA ILE A 20 7.60 -28.92 30.37
C ILE A 20 7.63 -29.55 28.97
N GLY A 21 8.24 -30.74 28.83
CA GLY A 21 8.31 -31.46 27.56
C GLY A 21 6.94 -31.85 27.01
N ILE A 22 6.06 -32.40 27.87
CA ILE A 22 4.68 -32.76 27.50
C ILE A 22 3.88 -31.51 27.11
N MET A 23 3.98 -30.44 27.89
CA MET A 23 3.29 -29.18 27.60
C MET A 23 3.79 -28.58 26.28
N SER A 24 5.10 -28.51 26.07
CA SER A 24 5.70 -27.96 24.85
C SER A 24 5.32 -28.79 23.62
N GLY A 25 5.37 -30.13 23.72
CA GLY A 25 4.95 -31.02 22.65
C GLY A 25 3.46 -30.90 22.33
N SER A 26 2.61 -30.78 23.35
CA SER A 26 1.16 -30.58 23.19
C SER A 26 0.83 -29.24 22.53
N ILE A 27 1.48 -28.15 22.95
CA ILE A 27 1.32 -26.81 22.34
C ILE A 27 1.79 -26.86 20.88
N TYR A 28 2.96 -27.44 20.62
CA TYR A 28 3.50 -27.55 19.27
C TYR A 28 2.58 -28.38 18.35
N ALA A 29 2.01 -29.48 18.83
CA ALA A 29 1.07 -30.30 18.06
C ALA A 29 -0.24 -29.57 17.72
N LYS A 30 -0.58 -28.49 18.44
CA LYS A 30 -1.77 -27.68 18.21
C LYS A 30 -1.51 -26.40 17.41
N LYS A 31 -0.26 -26.13 17.00
CA LYS A 31 0.11 -24.88 16.32
C LYS A 31 -0.70 -24.60 15.05
N ASP A 32 -1.16 -25.65 14.36
CA ASP A 32 -1.93 -25.56 13.11
C ASP A 32 -3.45 -25.64 13.35
N GLN A 33 -3.91 -25.67 14.61
CA GLN A 33 -5.34 -25.74 14.96
C GLN A 33 -6.00 -24.36 15.12
N GLY A 34 -5.36 -23.30 14.61
CA GLY A 34 -5.95 -21.96 14.56
C GLY A 34 -7.20 -21.92 13.68
N THR A 35 -8.07 -20.94 13.92
CA THR A 35 -9.30 -20.80 13.13
C THR A 35 -8.95 -20.23 11.76
N PHE A 36 -9.18 -20.99 10.69
CA PHE A 36 -9.08 -20.51 9.31
C PHE A 36 -10.14 -21.20 8.45
N TYR A 37 -11.09 -20.44 7.93
CA TYR A 37 -12.01 -20.93 6.92
C TYR A 37 -12.58 -19.79 6.09
N LEU A 38 -13.02 -20.10 4.88
CA LEU A 38 -13.64 -19.13 4.00
C LEU A 38 -15.16 -19.15 4.23
N LYS A 39 -15.72 -18.02 4.61
CA LYS A 39 -17.16 -17.79 4.75
C LYS A 39 -17.68 -17.07 3.50
N ASP A 40 -18.61 -17.69 2.79
CA ASP A 40 -19.25 -17.05 1.64
C ASP A 40 -20.27 -16.01 2.12
N LEU A 41 -20.19 -14.80 1.58
CA LEU A 41 -21.10 -13.70 1.91
C LEU A 41 -22.06 -13.40 0.76
N GLN A 42 -21.57 -13.46 -0.49
CA GLN A 42 -22.38 -13.24 -1.69
C GLN A 42 -21.75 -13.95 -2.90
N GLY A 43 -22.60 -14.39 -3.83
CA GLY A 43 -22.15 -15.00 -5.08
C GLY A 43 -21.66 -16.44 -4.94
N SER A 44 -20.86 -16.91 -5.91
CA SER A 44 -20.39 -18.30 -5.97
C SER A 44 -18.89 -18.41 -5.73
N ARG A 45 -18.49 -19.31 -4.83
CA ARG A 45 -17.07 -19.61 -4.56
C ARG A 45 -16.32 -20.13 -5.80
N GLN A 46 -17.03 -20.64 -6.81
CA GLN A 46 -16.43 -21.02 -8.09
C GLN A 46 -15.66 -19.86 -8.77
N ALA A 47 -15.99 -18.61 -8.46
CA ALA A 47 -15.30 -17.45 -9.01
C ALA A 47 -13.81 -17.38 -8.63
N ILE A 48 -13.39 -18.06 -7.55
CA ILE A 48 -12.00 -18.12 -7.08
C ILE A 48 -11.32 -19.48 -7.31
N GLU A 49 -11.94 -20.41 -8.04
CA GLU A 49 -11.37 -21.76 -8.24
C GLU A 49 -10.15 -21.77 -9.17
N ASP A 50 -10.05 -20.77 -10.05
CA ASP A 50 -9.02 -20.59 -11.07
C ASP A 50 -7.85 -19.69 -10.63
N THR A 51 -7.80 -19.35 -9.34
CA THR A 51 -6.71 -18.56 -8.75
C THR A 51 -6.30 -19.14 -7.41
N VAL A 52 -5.13 -18.73 -6.95
CA VAL A 52 -4.61 -18.99 -5.61
C VAL A 52 -4.50 -17.66 -4.88
N ILE A 53 -5.17 -17.52 -3.75
CA ILE A 53 -5.00 -16.37 -2.86
C ILE A 53 -4.21 -16.84 -1.64
N SER A 54 -3.04 -16.24 -1.40
CA SER A 54 -2.19 -16.64 -0.28
C SER A 54 -1.66 -15.43 0.47
N GLY A 55 -1.24 -15.66 1.71
CA GLY A 55 -0.65 -14.64 2.56
C GLY A 55 -0.25 -15.20 3.92
N GLU A 56 0.09 -14.30 4.83
CA GLU A 56 0.48 -14.62 6.19
C GLU A 56 -0.35 -13.82 7.17
N LEU A 57 -0.74 -14.46 8.28
CA LEU A 57 -1.16 -13.80 9.51
C LEU A 57 -0.03 -13.98 10.53
N LYS A 58 0.66 -12.92 10.92
CA LYS A 58 1.87 -13.02 11.76
C LYS A 58 1.96 -11.94 12.82
N ASP A 59 2.74 -12.24 13.85
CA ASP A 59 3.17 -11.32 14.92
C ASP A 59 4.66 -11.53 15.21
N GLY A 60 5.13 -11.10 16.38
CA GLY A 60 6.53 -11.29 16.77
C GLY A 60 6.89 -12.71 17.19
N SER A 61 5.93 -13.61 17.41
CA SER A 61 6.17 -14.96 17.96
C SER A 61 5.92 -16.07 16.95
N HIS A 62 5.04 -15.85 15.98
CA HIS A 62 4.69 -16.85 14.98
C HIS A 62 4.19 -16.23 13.68
N ARG A 63 4.16 -17.06 12.63
CA ARG A 63 3.45 -16.78 11.37
C ARG A 63 2.58 -17.97 11.01
N THR A 64 1.35 -17.68 10.61
CA THR A 64 0.45 -18.66 10.00
C THR A 64 0.29 -18.29 8.53
N SER A 65 0.90 -19.07 7.66
CA SER A 65 0.70 -18.93 6.22
C SER A 65 -0.65 -19.56 5.85
N PHE A 66 -1.43 -18.89 5.01
CA PHE A 66 -2.67 -19.44 4.44
C PHE A 66 -2.60 -19.46 2.92
N ARG A 67 -3.26 -20.45 2.33
CA ARG A 67 -3.41 -20.61 0.88
C ARG A 67 -4.83 -21.05 0.58
N ILE A 68 -5.55 -20.21 -0.15
CA ILE A 68 -6.88 -20.49 -0.69
C ILE A 68 -6.69 -20.97 -2.12
N GLU A 69 -6.99 -22.23 -2.37
CA GLU A 69 -6.85 -22.87 -3.68
C GLU A 69 -8.07 -23.75 -3.92
N LYS A 70 -8.71 -23.61 -5.09
CA LYS A 70 -9.97 -24.32 -5.42
C LYS A 70 -11.04 -24.14 -4.34
N GLY A 71 -11.11 -22.95 -3.76
CA GLY A 71 -12.06 -22.61 -2.69
C GLY A 71 -11.80 -23.25 -1.32
N GLN A 72 -10.68 -23.96 -1.14
CA GLN A 72 -10.29 -24.58 0.13
C GLN A 72 -9.16 -23.79 0.78
N VAL A 73 -9.22 -23.64 2.10
CA VAL A 73 -8.21 -22.94 2.88
C VAL A 73 -7.26 -23.96 3.51
N ASN A 74 -5.98 -23.86 3.18
CA ASN A 74 -4.90 -24.61 3.80
C ASN A 74 -4.03 -23.66 4.62
N THR A 75 -3.56 -24.13 5.77
CA THR A 75 -2.72 -23.33 6.68
C THR A 75 -1.49 -24.08 7.15
N SER A 76 -0.46 -23.32 7.52
CA SER A 76 0.74 -23.85 8.15
C SER A 76 1.33 -22.78 9.08
N THR A 77 1.46 -23.13 10.36
CA THR A 77 2.01 -22.25 11.39
C THR A 77 3.46 -22.57 11.67
N VAL A 78 4.30 -21.54 11.66
CA VAL A 78 5.70 -21.58 12.10
C VAL A 78 5.83 -20.72 13.35
N LEU A 79 6.32 -21.33 14.43
CA LEU A 79 6.70 -20.62 15.65
C LEU A 79 8.15 -20.15 15.51
N PHE A 80 8.43 -18.91 15.87
CA PHE A 80 9.79 -18.38 15.86
C PHE A 80 10.54 -18.82 17.11
N GLU A 81 11.83 -19.12 16.95
CA GLU A 81 12.71 -19.46 18.07
C GLU A 81 12.89 -18.31 19.06
N GLN A 82 12.86 -17.08 18.54
CA GLN A 82 12.94 -15.84 19.29
C GLN A 82 11.93 -14.83 18.76
N MET A 83 11.48 -13.93 19.64
CA MET A 83 10.56 -12.88 19.25
C MET A 83 11.20 -11.99 18.19
N GLN A 84 10.58 -11.91 17.01
CA GLN A 84 11.00 -11.07 15.91
C GLN A 84 10.34 -9.70 16.01
N GLN A 85 11.11 -8.64 15.82
CA GLN A 85 10.53 -7.32 15.63
C GLN A 85 9.79 -7.28 14.30
N GLN A 86 8.53 -6.89 14.35
CA GLN A 86 7.69 -6.76 13.17
C GLN A 86 7.71 -5.32 12.68
N THR A 87 7.94 -5.13 11.38
CA THR A 87 7.71 -3.85 10.71
C THR A 87 6.59 -4.07 9.70
N PRO A 88 5.32 -3.83 10.06
CA PRO A 88 4.22 -3.98 9.14
C PRO A 88 4.40 -2.98 8.01
N LYS A 89 4.08 -3.42 6.80
CA LYS A 89 4.00 -2.54 5.64
C LYS A 89 2.79 -1.61 5.84
N ARG A 90 3.03 -0.44 6.43
CA ARG A 90 2.03 0.63 6.53
C ARG A 90 2.49 1.76 5.64
N PHE A 91 1.79 1.97 4.53
CA PHE A 91 1.97 3.19 3.77
C PHE A 91 1.20 4.31 4.46
N ILE A 92 1.91 5.36 4.84
CA ILE A 92 1.32 6.59 5.36
C ILE A 92 1.81 7.69 4.42
N PRO A 93 0.91 8.37 3.69
CA PRO A 93 1.30 9.46 2.80
C PRO A 93 2.18 10.48 3.52
N GLY A 94 3.28 10.89 2.88
CA GLY A 94 4.28 11.80 3.43
C GLY A 94 5.37 11.14 4.28
N ASN A 95 5.31 9.82 4.49
CA ASN A 95 6.41 9.05 5.10
C ASN A 95 7.27 8.37 4.03
N ALA A 96 8.42 7.83 4.46
CA ALA A 96 9.31 7.09 3.58
C ALA A 96 8.62 5.89 2.92
N LYS A 97 8.82 5.70 1.61
CA LYS A 97 8.27 4.56 0.85
C LYS A 97 9.20 3.37 0.96
N LEU A 98 8.68 2.22 1.40
CA LEU A 98 9.43 0.97 1.52
C LEU A 98 9.32 0.17 0.21
N MET A 99 10.45 -0.08 -0.46
CA MET A 99 10.53 -0.94 -1.63
C MET A 99 11.65 -1.97 -1.46
N ASN A 100 11.31 -3.26 -1.45
CA ASN A 100 12.25 -4.38 -1.30
C ASN A 100 13.18 -4.28 -0.07
N GLY A 101 12.64 -3.84 1.07
CA GLY A 101 13.39 -3.73 2.34
C GLY A 101 14.22 -2.45 2.48
N ILE A 102 14.20 -1.56 1.49
CA ILE A 102 14.84 -0.25 1.54
C ILE A 102 13.76 0.83 1.65
N GLU A 103 13.88 1.69 2.65
CA GLU A 103 13.06 2.90 2.81
C GLU A 103 13.66 4.06 2.02
N TYR A 104 12.84 4.77 1.27
CA TYR A 104 13.21 5.96 0.52
C TYR A 104 12.48 7.17 1.09
N ASP A 105 13.26 8.08 1.63
CA ASP A 105 12.81 9.36 2.19
C ASP A 105 13.14 10.46 1.19
N ILE A 106 12.22 11.40 0.98
CA ILE A 106 12.40 12.49 0.03
C ILE A 106 12.24 13.81 0.77
N SER A 107 13.25 14.65 0.65
CA SER A 107 13.20 16.03 1.11
C SER A 107 13.49 16.97 -0.06
N ASN A 108 13.08 18.23 0.06
CA ASN A 108 13.38 19.24 -0.95
C ASN A 108 13.95 20.50 -0.30
N THR A 109 14.94 21.10 -0.96
CA THR A 109 15.49 22.42 -0.61
C THR A 109 15.42 23.30 -1.85
N GLY A 110 14.35 24.09 -1.97
CA GLY A 110 14.05 24.81 -3.19
C GLY A 110 13.69 23.84 -4.33
N PRO A 111 14.34 23.93 -5.52
CA PRO A 111 14.07 23.05 -6.65
C PRO A 111 14.83 21.71 -6.60
N LEU A 112 15.78 21.57 -5.67
CA LEU A 112 16.57 20.35 -5.49
C LEU A 112 15.82 19.37 -4.58
N PHE A 113 15.63 18.15 -5.07
CA PHE A 113 15.07 17.03 -4.32
C PHE A 113 16.21 16.08 -3.93
N GLU A 114 16.26 15.74 -2.64
CA GLU A 114 17.20 14.77 -2.07
C GLU A 114 16.43 13.50 -1.69
N ILE A 115 16.90 12.35 -2.17
CA ILE A 115 16.32 11.04 -1.88
C ILE A 115 17.32 10.23 -1.07
N VAL A 116 16.95 9.85 0.14
CA VAL A 116 17.79 9.06 1.05
C VAL A 116 17.26 7.63 1.12
N ALA A 117 18.10 6.66 0.77
CA ALA A 117 17.81 5.24 0.91
C ALA A 117 18.31 4.72 2.26
N ARG A 118 17.48 3.98 3.01
CA ARG A 118 17.82 3.36 4.30
C ARG A 118 17.46 1.88 4.29
N ASP A 119 18.42 1.02 4.61
CA ASP A 119 18.18 -0.42 4.75
C ASP A 119 17.47 -0.71 6.07
N ARG A 120 16.26 -1.27 5.96
CA ARG A 120 15.39 -1.62 7.07
C ARG A 120 15.38 -3.09 7.43
N ARG A 121 16.27 -3.89 6.84
CA ARG A 121 16.48 -5.29 7.25
C ARG A 121 17.08 -5.39 8.65
N ASN A 122 17.65 -4.29 9.16
CA ASN A 122 18.12 -4.15 10.53
C ASN A 122 17.11 -3.37 11.39
N THR A 123 17.16 -3.58 12.71
CA THR A 123 16.27 -2.91 13.69
C THR A 123 16.42 -1.39 13.71
N ILE A 124 17.58 -0.88 13.31
CA ILE A 124 17.86 0.54 13.14
C ILE A 124 18.03 0.77 11.63
N PRO A 125 17.21 1.64 11.00
CA PRO A 125 17.37 1.99 9.59
C PRO A 125 18.78 2.56 9.36
N ILE A 126 19.59 1.88 8.56
CA ILE A 126 20.96 2.33 8.24
C ILE A 126 20.91 3.00 6.87
N PRO A 127 21.28 4.29 6.74
CA PRO A 127 21.34 4.90 5.43
C PRO A 127 22.35 4.16 4.54
N THR A 128 21.97 3.95 3.29
CA THR A 128 22.74 3.19 2.29
C THR A 128 23.16 4.06 1.13
N GLY A 129 22.49 5.20 0.91
CA GLY A 129 22.95 6.19 -0.04
C GLY A 129 22.01 7.37 -0.15
N THR A 130 22.49 8.38 -0.86
CA THR A 130 21.74 9.58 -1.20
C THR A 130 21.80 9.82 -2.71
N ALA A 131 20.66 10.15 -3.32
CA ALA A 131 20.56 10.64 -4.69
C ALA A 131 19.94 12.04 -4.69
N THR A 132 20.21 12.82 -5.73
CA THR A 132 19.64 14.16 -5.90
C THR A 132 19.11 14.34 -7.31
N VAL A 133 18.04 15.12 -7.45
CA VAL A 133 17.43 15.44 -8.73
C VAL A 133 16.89 16.88 -8.70
N ASN A 134 17.08 17.60 -9.80
CA ASN A 134 16.66 19.00 -9.92
C ASN A 134 15.84 19.16 -11.22
N PRO A 135 14.55 18.79 -11.21
CA PRO A 135 13.70 18.92 -12.39
C PRO A 135 13.60 20.40 -12.80
N PRO A 136 13.73 20.74 -14.10
CA PRO A 136 13.61 22.12 -14.59
C PRO A 136 12.15 22.58 -14.68
N VAL A 137 11.45 22.51 -13.54
CA VAL A 137 10.07 22.95 -13.37
C VAL A 137 10.02 24.27 -12.58
N HIS A 138 8.99 25.05 -12.83
CA HIS A 138 8.72 26.29 -12.13
C HIS A 138 7.32 26.27 -11.52
N TYR A 139 7.24 26.37 -10.20
CA TYR A 139 5.98 26.54 -9.49
C TYR A 139 5.58 28.02 -9.48
N ASN A 140 4.39 28.31 -9.99
CA ASN A 140 3.84 29.66 -9.99
C ASN A 140 2.41 29.64 -9.47
N ARG A 141 2.25 29.98 -8.19
CA ARG A 141 0.96 30.14 -7.55
C ARG A 141 0.85 31.55 -6.96
N THR A 142 0.01 32.38 -7.59
CA THR A 142 -0.06 33.82 -7.29
C THR A 142 -1.01 34.18 -6.15
N ASP A 143 -1.84 33.24 -5.69
CA ASP A 143 -2.86 33.42 -4.65
C ASP A 143 -2.40 33.05 -3.23
N GLN A 144 -1.28 32.33 -3.07
CA GLN A 144 -0.72 32.02 -1.75
C GLN A 144 0.23 33.12 -1.25
N LYS A 145 0.06 33.52 0.01
CA LYS A 145 0.94 34.49 0.71
C LYS A 145 2.21 33.86 1.28
N ASP A 146 2.25 32.54 1.37
CA ASP A 146 3.44 31.79 1.76
C ASP A 146 4.14 31.22 0.52
N ASN A 147 5.46 31.03 0.61
CA ASN A 147 6.23 30.38 -0.44
C ASN A 147 6.07 28.85 -0.38
N SER A 148 4.92 28.33 0.07
CA SER A 148 4.69 26.90 0.18
C SER A 148 4.45 26.31 -1.21
N VAL A 149 5.14 25.20 -1.49
CA VAL A 149 4.94 24.43 -2.72
C VAL A 149 3.87 23.38 -2.46
N THR A 150 2.91 23.28 -3.37
CA THR A 150 1.84 22.26 -3.30
C THR A 150 2.07 21.23 -4.39
N TYR A 151 2.05 19.95 -4.04
CA TYR A 151 2.12 18.83 -4.98
C TYR A 151 0.74 18.18 -5.12
N THR A 152 0.53 17.45 -6.21
CA THR A 152 -0.67 16.62 -6.38
C THR A 152 -0.73 15.54 -5.33
N ASN A 153 0.34 14.78 -5.13
CA ASN A 153 0.46 13.76 -4.10
C ASN A 153 1.73 13.99 -3.28
N ALA A 154 1.85 13.24 -2.18
CA ALA A 154 3.11 13.16 -1.45
C ALA A 154 4.25 12.68 -2.38
N LEU A 155 5.47 13.18 -2.16
CA LEU A 155 6.57 13.04 -3.13
C LEU A 155 6.93 11.58 -3.44
N GLU A 156 6.69 10.68 -2.50
CA GLU A 156 7.01 9.26 -2.63
C GLU A 156 6.10 8.52 -3.63
N TYR A 157 4.96 9.09 -4.02
CA TYR A 157 4.20 8.63 -5.19
C TYR A 157 4.99 8.75 -6.49
N GLY A 158 5.99 9.64 -6.52
CA GLY A 158 6.90 9.79 -7.65
C GLY A 158 7.96 8.69 -7.77
N LEU A 159 8.10 7.80 -6.78
CA LEU A 159 9.13 6.77 -6.76
C LEU A 159 8.67 5.43 -7.32
N ALA A 160 9.49 4.84 -8.18
CA ALA A 160 9.33 3.47 -8.69
C ALA A 160 10.65 2.70 -8.65
N LYS A 161 10.61 1.37 -8.55
CA LYS A 161 11.81 0.50 -8.54
C LYS A 161 11.67 -0.63 -9.55
N ILE A 162 12.68 -0.82 -10.39
CA ILE A 162 12.81 -1.96 -11.33
C ILE A 162 14.18 -2.59 -11.12
N GLY A 163 14.21 -3.85 -10.67
CA GLY A 163 15.46 -4.49 -10.25
C GLY A 163 16.11 -3.68 -9.13
N ASP A 164 17.35 -3.24 -9.34
CA ASP A 164 18.10 -2.39 -8.41
C ASP A 164 18.02 -0.90 -8.74
N ASN A 165 17.45 -0.54 -9.87
CA ASN A 165 17.31 0.86 -10.29
C ASN A 165 16.07 1.49 -9.67
N VAL A 166 16.23 2.70 -9.16
CA VAL A 166 15.15 3.52 -8.60
C VAL A 166 14.95 4.72 -9.51
N TYR A 167 13.68 5.05 -9.75
CA TYR A 167 13.27 6.13 -10.61
C TYR A 167 12.44 7.13 -9.82
N PHE A 168 12.50 8.39 -10.23
CA PHE A 168 11.72 9.47 -9.66
C PHE A 168 11.07 10.31 -10.76
N THR A 169 9.81 10.67 -10.59
CA THR A 169 9.16 11.80 -11.26
C THR A 169 8.63 12.74 -10.18
N LEU A 170 8.61 14.03 -10.43
CA LEU A 170 7.98 14.96 -9.50
C LEU A 170 6.45 14.94 -9.67
N PRO A 171 5.64 14.65 -8.64
CA PRO A 171 4.20 14.92 -8.68
C PRO A 171 3.96 16.43 -8.76
N THR A 172 3.18 16.89 -9.74
CA THR A 172 3.02 18.32 -10.02
C THR A 172 1.56 18.71 -10.22
N THR A 173 1.14 19.80 -9.61
CA THR A 173 -0.18 20.43 -9.84
C THR A 173 -0.17 21.28 -11.12
N THR A 174 -1.33 21.86 -11.46
CA THR A 174 -1.51 22.80 -12.58
C THR A 174 -0.72 24.10 -12.43
N HIS A 175 -0.14 24.38 -11.25
CA HIS A 175 0.69 25.56 -11.02
C HIS A 175 2.15 25.37 -11.46
N TYR A 176 2.54 24.16 -11.90
CA TYR A 176 3.88 23.90 -12.42
C TYR A 176 3.93 24.11 -13.93
N THR A 177 5.02 24.72 -14.40
CA THR A 177 5.36 24.92 -15.82
C THR A 177 6.80 24.48 -16.08
N GLY A 178 7.24 24.46 -17.33
CA GLY A 178 8.59 24.01 -17.69
C GLY A 178 8.62 22.54 -18.15
N GLU A 179 9.70 21.85 -17.84
CA GLU A 179 9.91 20.46 -18.25
C GLU A 179 10.07 19.56 -17.03
N ASN A 180 9.21 18.55 -16.92
CA ASN A 180 9.33 17.49 -15.93
C ASN A 180 9.81 16.21 -16.62
N GLY A 181 10.14 15.18 -15.85
CA GLY A 181 10.68 13.96 -16.42
C GLY A 181 10.73 12.79 -15.44
N ILE A 182 11.12 11.66 -15.99
CA ILE A 182 11.43 10.44 -15.24
C ILE A 182 12.95 10.36 -15.15
N TYR A 183 13.47 10.28 -13.92
CA TYR A 183 14.90 10.30 -13.63
C TYR A 183 15.32 8.99 -12.97
N GLU A 184 16.28 8.28 -13.54
CA GLU A 184 16.94 7.15 -12.88
C GLU A 184 17.96 7.70 -11.87
N LEU A 185 17.70 7.42 -10.60
CA LEU A 185 18.49 7.93 -9.48
C LEU A 185 19.84 7.22 -9.39
N LYS A 186 20.87 7.98 -9.04
CA LYS A 186 22.22 7.49 -8.79
C LYS A 186 22.60 7.75 -7.34
N PHE A 187 22.57 6.70 -6.54
CA PHE A 187 22.88 6.78 -5.11
C PHE A 187 24.39 6.79 -4.90
N SER A 188 24.85 7.74 -4.08
CA SER A 188 26.22 7.79 -3.56
C SER A 188 26.25 7.31 -2.11
N ASP A 189 27.27 6.55 -1.73
CA ASP A 189 27.48 6.04 -0.36
C ASP A 189 27.87 7.13 0.66
N ASN A 190 28.02 8.39 0.25
CA ASN A 190 28.49 9.51 1.09
C ASN A 190 27.39 10.13 1.98
N TRP A 191 26.48 9.30 2.50
CA TRP A 191 25.41 9.73 3.39
C TRP A 191 26.02 10.32 4.69
N GLY A 192 25.92 11.64 4.87
CA GLY A 192 26.43 12.35 6.06
C GLY A 192 27.70 13.19 5.89
N TYR A 193 28.42 13.08 4.77
CA TYR A 193 29.64 13.87 4.52
C TYR A 193 29.52 14.90 3.38
N ARG A 194 28.37 15.00 2.69
CA ARG A 194 28.20 15.92 1.55
C ARG A 194 28.45 17.40 1.92
N GLY A 195 27.98 17.85 3.08
CA GLY A 195 28.22 19.22 3.56
C GLY A 195 29.70 19.54 3.86
N ILE A 196 30.52 18.51 4.09
CA ILE A 196 31.95 18.66 4.46
C ILE A 196 32.87 18.43 3.24
N THR A 197 32.48 17.51 2.34
CA THR A 197 33.31 17.09 1.19
C THR A 197 33.03 17.89 -0.07
N GLY A 198 31.90 18.60 -0.15
CA GLY A 198 31.48 19.28 -1.37
C GLY A 198 31.12 18.32 -2.51
N ASP A 199 30.92 17.04 -2.19
CA ASP A 199 30.48 16.03 -3.15
C ASP A 199 29.07 16.38 -3.64
N LYS A 200 28.97 16.66 -4.94
CA LYS A 200 27.71 17.04 -5.61
C LYS A 200 26.81 15.82 -5.86
N GLY A 201 27.26 14.62 -5.52
CA GLY A 201 26.57 13.39 -5.88
C GLY A 201 26.73 13.07 -7.36
N GLN A 202 26.09 11.98 -7.78
CA GLN A 202 26.00 11.62 -9.19
C GLN A 202 24.74 12.21 -9.79
N GLU A 203 24.88 12.86 -10.94
CA GLU A 203 23.73 13.36 -11.70
C GLU A 203 22.84 12.18 -12.12
N PRO A 204 21.51 12.28 -11.94
CA PRO A 204 20.60 11.24 -12.36
C PRO A 204 20.57 11.15 -13.89
N ARG A 205 20.25 9.96 -14.42
CA ARG A 205 20.01 9.81 -15.85
C ARG A 205 18.56 10.16 -16.15
N THR A 206 18.33 11.15 -17.00
CA THR A 206 17.00 11.43 -17.54
C THR A 206 16.57 10.28 -18.45
N VAL A 207 15.48 9.61 -18.10
CA VAL A 207 14.87 8.52 -18.87
C VAL A 207 13.95 9.11 -19.94
N ALA A 208 13.03 9.99 -19.53
CA ALA A 208 12.10 10.67 -20.43
C ALA A 208 11.79 12.06 -19.90
N THR A 209 11.44 12.99 -20.80
CA THR A 209 10.94 14.33 -20.43
C THR A 209 9.57 14.59 -21.03
N PHE A 210 8.82 15.46 -20.39
CA PHE A 210 7.51 15.91 -20.86
C PHE A 210 7.26 17.36 -20.40
N SER A 211 6.68 18.15 -21.31
CA SER A 211 6.42 19.55 -21.08
C SER A 211 5.16 19.77 -20.25
N LEU A 212 5.27 20.63 -19.24
CA LEU A 212 4.16 21.15 -18.44
C LEU A 212 3.68 22.52 -18.95
N ASP A 213 4.18 23.01 -20.08
CA ASP A 213 3.89 24.36 -20.56
C ASP A 213 2.43 24.57 -20.97
N LYS A 214 1.64 23.50 -21.14
CA LYS A 214 0.19 23.61 -21.28
C LYS A 214 -0.45 24.37 -20.09
N ASN A 215 0.18 24.32 -18.92
CA ASN A 215 -0.25 25.02 -17.72
C ASN A 215 0.00 26.54 -17.75
N LYS A 216 0.79 27.08 -18.69
CA LYS A 216 1.10 28.52 -18.78
C LYS A 216 -0.10 29.36 -19.22
N ASP A 217 -0.84 28.87 -20.21
CA ASP A 217 -1.65 29.74 -21.07
C ASP A 217 -3.16 29.50 -20.97
N ASN A 218 -3.60 28.35 -20.43
CA ASN A 218 -5.00 27.96 -20.53
C ASN A 218 -5.51 27.19 -19.29
N PRO A 219 -6.48 27.74 -18.52
CA PRO A 219 -7.09 27.03 -17.39
C PRO A 219 -7.85 25.75 -17.80
N ASN A 220 -8.16 25.57 -19.09
CA ASN A 220 -8.83 24.40 -19.63
C ASN A 220 -7.86 23.32 -20.17
N SER A 221 -6.55 23.61 -20.21
CA SER A 221 -5.55 22.67 -20.71
C SER A 221 -4.52 22.36 -19.63
N SER A 222 -4.94 21.65 -18.58
CA SER A 222 -4.07 21.33 -17.45
C SER A 222 -3.39 19.97 -17.59
N ILE A 223 -2.14 19.91 -17.13
CA ILE A 223 -1.40 18.66 -16.88
C ILE A 223 -1.05 18.62 -15.38
N GLU A 224 -1.48 17.54 -14.73
CA GLU A 224 -1.11 17.19 -13.37
C GLU A 224 -0.45 15.81 -13.36
N ILE A 225 0.69 15.66 -12.67
CA ILE A 225 1.38 14.37 -12.53
C ILE A 225 1.04 13.80 -11.17
N LEU A 226 0.39 12.64 -11.11
CA LEU A 226 -0.03 12.03 -9.84
C LEU A 226 1.06 11.15 -9.24
N GLY A 227 1.85 10.47 -10.07
CA GLY A 227 2.90 9.55 -9.59
C GLY A 227 3.49 8.68 -10.70
N LEU A 228 4.30 7.71 -10.29
CA LEU A 228 5.02 6.78 -11.15
C LEU A 228 5.01 5.39 -10.54
N GLU A 229 4.65 4.39 -11.34
CA GLU A 229 4.66 2.99 -10.91
C GLU A 229 5.56 2.14 -11.82
N ALA A 230 6.15 1.08 -11.26
CA ALA A 230 6.89 0.07 -12.01
C ALA A 230 5.98 -1.12 -12.34
N VAL A 231 6.00 -1.57 -13.59
CA VAL A 231 5.19 -2.71 -14.09
C VAL A 231 6.06 -3.51 -15.06
N GLY A 232 6.39 -4.74 -14.69
CA GLY A 232 7.41 -5.52 -15.41
C GLY A 232 8.74 -4.73 -15.52
N SER A 233 9.22 -4.54 -16.75
CA SER A 233 10.40 -3.72 -17.07
C SER A 233 10.09 -2.27 -17.45
N SER A 234 8.82 -1.86 -17.34
CA SER A 234 8.31 -0.57 -17.81
C SER A 234 7.96 0.35 -16.66
N LEU A 235 7.99 1.66 -16.93
CA LEU A 235 7.57 2.72 -16.02
C LEU A 235 6.25 3.30 -16.48
N ALA A 236 5.26 3.34 -15.60
CA ALA A 236 3.92 3.86 -15.84
C ALA A 236 3.77 5.25 -15.21
N LEU A 237 3.81 6.30 -16.03
CA LEU A 237 3.51 7.66 -15.60
C LEU A 237 1.99 7.81 -15.46
N ILE A 238 1.54 8.24 -14.29
CA ILE A 238 0.13 8.45 -13.97
C ILE A 238 -0.11 9.95 -13.95
N ALA A 239 -0.93 10.45 -14.88
CA ALA A 239 -1.20 11.87 -15.04
C ALA A 239 -2.70 12.14 -15.20
N VAL A 240 -3.13 13.35 -14.87
CA VAL A 240 -4.44 13.87 -15.24
C VAL A 240 -4.22 14.99 -16.25
N GLU A 241 -4.74 14.80 -17.46
CA GLU A 241 -4.64 15.76 -18.55
C GLU A 241 -6.02 16.15 -19.03
N ASN A 242 -6.36 17.43 -18.95
CA ASN A 242 -7.66 17.94 -19.40
C ASN A 242 -8.86 17.18 -18.79
N ASN A 243 -8.76 16.82 -17.50
CA ASN A 243 -9.72 15.97 -16.77
C ASN A 243 -9.87 14.55 -17.34
N GLN A 244 -8.76 13.97 -17.79
CA GLN A 244 -8.67 12.58 -18.22
C GLN A 244 -7.49 11.92 -17.51
N LEU A 245 -7.73 10.77 -16.88
CA LEU A 245 -6.65 9.99 -16.31
C LEU A 245 -5.89 9.33 -17.45
N THR A 246 -4.62 9.64 -17.56
CA THR A 246 -3.73 9.19 -18.63
C THR A 246 -2.63 8.35 -18.02
N ILE A 247 -2.46 7.13 -18.55
CA ILE A 247 -1.37 6.23 -18.17
C ILE A 247 -0.46 6.11 -19.38
N ARG A 248 0.79 6.57 -19.25
CA ARG A 248 1.83 6.43 -20.28
C ARG A 248 2.89 5.45 -19.82
N ALA A 249 3.17 4.43 -20.63
CA ALA A 249 4.26 3.50 -20.36
C ALA A 249 5.54 3.95 -21.07
N TYR A 250 6.68 3.83 -20.38
CA TYR A 250 8.01 4.08 -20.90
C TYR A 250 8.91 2.87 -20.66
N ASP A 251 9.75 2.56 -21.64
CA ASP A 251 10.84 1.61 -21.45
C ASP A 251 11.87 2.21 -20.48
N SER A 252 12.16 1.51 -19.39
CA SER A 252 13.00 2.03 -18.32
C SER A 252 14.46 2.27 -18.72
N VAL A 253 14.94 1.55 -19.76
CA VAL A 253 16.32 1.65 -20.26
C VAL A 253 16.45 2.75 -21.31
N SER A 254 15.71 2.62 -22.42
CA SER A 254 15.81 3.53 -23.57
C SER A 254 15.04 4.84 -23.40
N GLY A 255 14.07 4.90 -22.49
CA GLY A 255 13.19 6.07 -22.35
C GLY A 255 12.12 6.20 -23.42
N LYS A 256 12.03 5.25 -24.35
CA LYS A 256 11.03 5.25 -25.41
C LYS A 256 9.64 5.06 -24.80
N GLN A 257 8.68 5.91 -25.18
CA GLN A 257 7.27 5.68 -24.88
C GLN A 257 6.78 4.42 -25.60
N LEU A 258 6.21 3.50 -24.82
CA LEU A 258 5.69 2.20 -25.29
C LEU A 258 4.23 2.30 -25.72
N GLY A 259 3.45 3.16 -25.08
CA GLY A 259 2.04 3.37 -25.37
C GLY A 259 1.40 4.36 -24.41
N GLU A 260 0.10 4.58 -24.58
CA GLU A 260 -0.75 5.37 -23.69
C GLU A 260 -2.16 4.79 -23.66
N THR A 261 -2.84 4.91 -22.51
CA THR A 261 -4.28 4.69 -22.40
C THR A 261 -4.92 5.80 -21.58
N ILE A 262 -6.18 6.12 -21.91
CA ILE A 262 -6.90 7.26 -21.36
C ILE A 262 -8.21 6.78 -20.75
N VAL A 263 -8.53 7.28 -19.56
CA VAL A 263 -9.85 7.18 -18.95
C VAL A 263 -10.52 8.56 -19.03
N PRO A 264 -11.56 8.73 -19.85
CA PRO A 264 -12.25 10.01 -19.99
C PRO A 264 -13.04 10.34 -18.72
N HIS A 265 -13.37 11.63 -18.54
CA HIS A 265 -14.24 12.12 -17.45
C HIS A 265 -13.69 11.82 -16.04
N PHE A 266 -12.39 12.05 -15.85
CA PHE A 266 -11.70 11.90 -14.57
C PHE A 266 -11.39 13.28 -13.96
N TYR A 267 -12.23 13.70 -13.02
CA TYR A 267 -12.14 15.03 -12.41
C TYR A 267 -11.54 14.96 -11.01
N LEU A 268 -10.45 15.66 -10.74
CA LEU A 268 -9.87 15.74 -9.40
C LEU A 268 -10.71 16.64 -8.47
N ALA A 269 -10.88 16.20 -7.22
CA ALA A 269 -11.59 16.94 -6.19
C ALA A 269 -10.79 18.19 -5.76
N GLY A 270 -11.49 19.24 -5.34
CA GLY A 270 -10.88 20.43 -4.74
C GLY A 270 -10.02 21.31 -5.68
N ARG A 271 -9.96 21.02 -6.98
CA ARG A 271 -9.27 21.89 -7.96
C ARG A 271 -10.15 23.07 -8.37
N ASP A 272 -9.56 24.27 -8.35
CA ASP A 272 -10.22 25.55 -8.64
C ASP A 272 -10.86 25.49 -10.03
N ARG A 273 -12.18 25.31 -10.03
CA ARG A 273 -13.00 25.44 -11.23
C ARG A 273 -12.96 26.91 -11.60
N ALA A 274 -12.22 27.27 -12.64
CA ALA A 274 -12.42 28.52 -13.34
C ALA A 274 -13.84 28.53 -13.95
N SER A 275 -14.83 28.85 -13.10
CA SER A 275 -16.10 29.53 -13.33
C SER A 275 -16.95 29.23 -14.59
N SER A 276 -16.72 28.15 -15.34
CA SER A 276 -17.36 27.99 -16.66
C SER A 276 -17.84 26.58 -17.02
N PHE A 277 -17.65 25.57 -16.16
CA PHE A 277 -18.35 24.30 -16.30
C PHE A 277 -19.16 24.02 -15.04
N ASN A 278 -20.48 24.15 -15.20
CA ASN A 278 -21.48 23.67 -14.27
C ASN A 278 -21.04 22.33 -13.67
N ASN A 279 -21.22 22.22 -12.34
CA ASN A 279 -21.02 21.01 -11.55
C ASN A 279 -21.14 19.74 -12.41
N PRO A 280 -20.05 19.03 -12.76
CA PRO A 280 -20.19 17.82 -13.55
C PRO A 280 -21.14 16.93 -12.78
N SER A 281 -22.22 16.52 -13.44
CA SER A 281 -23.21 15.58 -12.93
C SER A 281 -22.62 14.17 -12.80
N GLY A 282 -21.40 14.06 -12.29
CA GLY A 282 -20.58 12.86 -12.29
C GLY A 282 -19.52 12.85 -11.20
N ASP A 283 -18.78 11.75 -11.18
CA ASP A 283 -17.84 11.41 -10.13
C ASP A 283 -16.62 12.34 -10.09
N THR A 284 -16.18 12.70 -8.89
CA THR A 284 -14.86 13.30 -8.64
C THR A 284 -13.96 12.32 -7.90
N TYR A 285 -12.66 12.50 -8.05
CA TYR A 285 -11.64 11.59 -7.53
C TYR A 285 -10.62 12.36 -6.71
N TYR A 286 -10.09 11.72 -5.67
CA TYR A 286 -8.93 12.25 -4.97
C TYR A 286 -7.66 11.86 -5.74
N GLU A 287 -6.66 12.75 -5.71
CA GLU A 287 -5.32 12.53 -6.29
C GLU A 287 -4.62 11.27 -5.77
N ASN A 288 -4.80 10.94 -4.49
CA ASN A 288 -4.18 9.79 -3.84
C ASN A 288 -4.77 8.49 -4.40
N TYR A 289 -3.89 7.54 -4.71
CA TYR A 289 -4.27 6.24 -5.24
C TYR A 289 -3.52 5.09 -4.56
N GLU A 290 -4.12 3.91 -4.59
CA GLU A 290 -3.45 2.66 -4.22
C GLU A 290 -3.09 1.93 -5.54
N ALA A 291 -1.83 1.50 -5.69
CA ALA A 291 -1.36 0.80 -6.89
C ALA A 291 -0.91 -0.63 -6.59
N PHE A 292 -1.27 -1.54 -7.49
CA PHE A 292 -0.92 -2.95 -7.42
C PHE A 292 -0.46 -3.43 -8.81
N SER A 293 0.86 -3.61 -8.93
CA SER A 293 1.49 -4.08 -10.16
C SER A 293 1.64 -5.60 -10.17
N ASP A 294 1.22 -6.22 -11.27
CA ASP A 294 1.53 -7.60 -11.60
C ASP A 294 2.64 -7.58 -12.66
N HIS A 295 3.87 -7.87 -12.24
CA HIS A 295 5.03 -7.80 -13.12
C HIS A 295 5.06 -8.94 -14.15
N ASP A 296 4.45 -10.08 -13.84
CA ASP A 296 4.46 -11.25 -14.73
C ASP A 296 3.42 -11.09 -15.84
N GLN A 297 2.28 -10.47 -15.54
CA GLN A 297 1.20 -10.20 -16.50
C GLN A 297 1.27 -8.79 -17.12
N ASN A 298 2.24 -7.97 -16.74
CA ASN A 298 2.32 -6.55 -17.10
C ASN A 298 1.01 -5.79 -16.82
N MET A 299 0.37 -6.06 -15.68
CA MET A 299 -0.87 -5.39 -15.28
C MET A 299 -0.59 -4.32 -14.23
N LEU A 300 -1.22 -3.16 -14.37
CA LEU A 300 -1.29 -2.13 -13.34
C LEU A 300 -2.73 -1.99 -12.88
N ASN A 301 -2.97 -2.20 -11.59
CA ASN A 301 -4.27 -1.97 -11.00
C ASN A 301 -4.20 -0.73 -10.10
N LEU A 302 -5.05 0.26 -10.35
CA LEU A 302 -5.13 1.50 -9.56
C LEU A 302 -6.48 1.58 -8.86
N SER A 303 -6.49 2.03 -7.60
CA SER A 303 -7.70 2.29 -6.83
C SER A 303 -7.71 3.74 -6.34
N PHE A 304 -8.70 4.50 -6.78
CA PHE A 304 -8.90 5.89 -6.39
C PHE A 304 -10.10 6.01 -5.46
N SER A 305 -10.00 6.84 -4.43
CA SER A 305 -11.17 7.29 -3.68
C SER A 305 -12.04 8.19 -4.55
N ARG A 306 -13.35 7.97 -4.50
CA ARG A 306 -14.35 8.62 -5.35
C ARG A 306 -15.38 9.34 -4.50
N SER A 307 -15.77 10.55 -4.91
CA SER A 307 -16.93 11.25 -4.37
C SER A 307 -18.00 11.46 -5.44
N SER A 308 -19.24 11.11 -5.13
CA SER A 308 -20.41 11.36 -5.99
C SER A 308 -21.08 12.70 -5.72
N SER A 309 -20.76 13.36 -4.60
CA SER A 309 -21.30 14.66 -4.22
C SER A 309 -20.30 15.46 -3.36
N ALA A 310 -20.56 16.75 -3.17
CA ALA A 310 -19.75 17.57 -2.25
C ALA A 310 -19.94 17.15 -0.78
N GLU A 311 -21.08 16.53 -0.44
CA GLU A 311 -21.39 16.04 0.91
C GLU A 311 -20.73 14.68 1.19
N ASP A 312 -20.58 13.81 0.17
CA ASP A 312 -19.86 12.53 0.26
C ASP A 312 -18.34 12.71 0.50
N ALA A 313 -17.79 13.85 0.10
CA ALA A 313 -16.36 14.13 0.08
C ALA A 313 -15.72 14.21 1.48
N ALA A 314 -16.51 14.45 2.53
CA ALA A 314 -16.02 14.53 3.89
C ALA A 314 -16.14 13.21 4.67
N ALA A 315 -16.89 12.22 4.15
CA ALA A 315 -17.45 11.17 4.98
C ALA A 315 -17.11 9.72 4.58
N ASN A 316 -16.59 9.44 3.38
CA ASN A 316 -16.59 8.05 2.92
C ASN A 316 -15.39 7.61 2.06
N ASN A 317 -14.29 7.21 2.72
CA ASN A 317 -13.18 6.52 2.05
C ASN A 317 -13.58 5.17 1.42
N ASN A 318 -14.78 4.65 1.66
CA ASN A 318 -15.22 3.37 1.13
C ASN A 318 -15.74 3.42 -0.31
N ASN A 319 -15.91 4.62 -0.88
CA ASN A 319 -16.26 4.77 -2.28
C ASN A 319 -14.98 4.73 -3.12
N LYS A 320 -14.78 3.66 -3.90
CA LYS A 320 -13.58 3.47 -4.72
C LYS A 320 -13.94 3.31 -6.18
N THR A 321 -13.05 3.76 -7.06
CA THR A 321 -13.01 3.32 -8.45
C THR A 321 -11.68 2.63 -8.72
N MET A 322 -11.77 1.41 -9.22
CA MET A 322 -10.64 0.56 -9.50
C MET A 322 -10.50 0.40 -11.02
N PHE A 323 -9.29 0.59 -11.52
CA PHE A 323 -8.95 0.46 -12.93
C PHE A 323 -7.88 -0.62 -13.09
N SER A 324 -8.03 -1.45 -14.12
CA SER A 324 -7.01 -2.45 -14.48
C SER A 324 -6.49 -2.16 -15.88
N PHE A 325 -5.19 -1.86 -15.98
CA PHE A 325 -4.51 -1.53 -17.21
C PHE A 325 -3.53 -2.64 -17.60
N HIS A 326 -3.56 -3.05 -18.86
CA HIS A 326 -2.54 -3.92 -19.43
C HIS A 326 -1.47 -3.07 -20.12
N LEU A 327 -0.22 -3.18 -19.66
CA LEU A 327 0.92 -2.43 -20.16
C LEU A 327 1.71 -3.27 -21.15
N SER A 328 1.12 -3.44 -22.33
CA SER A 328 1.80 -4.01 -23.50
C SER A 328 2.09 -2.91 -24.53
N ASN A 329 2.65 -3.29 -25.68
CA ASN A 329 2.78 -2.36 -26.82
C ASN A 329 1.42 -1.77 -27.24
N GLU A 330 0.33 -2.50 -27.00
CA GLU A 330 -1.05 -2.01 -27.10
C GLU A 330 -1.59 -1.82 -25.68
N MET A 331 -1.33 -0.64 -25.10
CA MET A 331 -1.87 -0.31 -23.78
C MET A 331 -3.39 -0.30 -23.80
N LYS A 332 -4.02 -0.94 -22.82
CA LYS A 332 -5.47 -1.08 -22.75
C LYS A 332 -5.98 -0.96 -21.32
N LEU A 333 -7.09 -0.25 -21.14
CA LEU A 333 -7.95 -0.39 -19.97
C LEU A 333 -8.81 -1.66 -20.11
N ASN A 334 -8.55 -2.66 -19.27
CA ASN A 334 -9.28 -3.93 -19.28
C ASN A 334 -10.58 -3.88 -18.49
N GLU A 335 -10.61 -3.18 -17.36
CA GLU A 335 -11.75 -3.17 -16.46
C GLU A 335 -11.85 -1.86 -15.68
N THR A 336 -13.08 -1.46 -15.36
CA THR A 336 -13.38 -0.34 -14.46
C THR A 336 -14.47 -0.76 -13.49
N ILE A 337 -14.13 -0.83 -12.21
CA ILE A 337 -15.08 -1.15 -11.14
C ILE A 337 -15.35 0.10 -10.32
N LYS A 338 -16.62 0.46 -10.16
CA LYS A 338 -17.06 1.46 -9.18
C LYS A 338 -17.74 0.74 -8.03
N GLU A 339 -17.18 0.85 -6.84
CA GLU A 339 -17.67 0.13 -5.67
C GLU A 339 -17.85 1.07 -4.47
N SER A 340 -18.85 0.75 -3.65
CA SER A 340 -19.11 1.40 -2.37
C SER A 340 -19.14 0.34 -1.28
N PHE A 341 -18.02 0.17 -0.58
CA PHE A 341 -17.87 -0.89 0.41
C PHE A 341 -18.73 -0.61 1.66
N ALA A 342 -19.83 -1.35 1.82
CA ALA A 342 -20.77 -1.18 2.93
C ALA A 342 -20.45 -2.06 4.17
N ASP A 343 -19.44 -2.92 4.09
CA ASP A 343 -19.15 -3.99 5.07
C ASP A 343 -18.53 -3.55 6.39
N GLY A 344 -18.19 -2.28 6.52
CA GLY A 344 -17.50 -1.74 7.67
C GLY A 344 -16.88 -0.38 7.39
N GLU A 345 -15.93 -0.01 8.21
CA GLU A 345 -15.08 1.16 8.02
C GLU A 345 -13.74 0.73 7.43
N GLU A 346 -13.08 1.63 6.71
CA GLU A 346 -11.72 1.38 6.24
C GLU A 346 -10.77 1.14 7.42
N ASP A 347 -9.91 0.12 7.31
CA ASP A 347 -8.77 -0.02 8.21
C ASP A 347 -7.71 1.00 7.78
N ASN A 348 -7.59 2.09 8.54
CA ASN A 348 -6.63 3.16 8.29
C ASN A 348 -5.17 2.68 8.22
N PHE A 349 -4.86 1.47 8.68
CA PHE A 349 -3.51 0.92 8.68
C PHE A 349 -3.27 -0.16 7.62
N SER A 350 -4.32 -0.79 7.11
CA SER A 350 -4.19 -2.02 6.32
C SER A 350 -5.04 -2.00 5.04
N GLY A 351 -5.90 -0.99 4.84
CA GLY A 351 -6.49 -0.58 3.56
C GLY A 351 -6.87 -1.72 2.61
N MET A 352 -6.63 -1.50 1.31
CA MET A 352 -6.59 -2.58 0.30
C MET A 352 -5.23 -3.28 0.40
N LEU A 353 -5.25 -4.60 0.59
CA LEU A 353 -4.04 -5.40 0.79
C LEU A 353 -3.48 -5.92 -0.54
N ALA A 354 -4.35 -6.25 -1.48
CA ALA A 354 -3.95 -6.74 -2.79
C ALA A 354 -5.05 -6.48 -3.82
N MET A 355 -4.64 -6.25 -5.06
CA MET A 355 -5.52 -6.22 -6.22
C MET A 355 -4.80 -6.87 -7.41
N SER A 356 -5.50 -7.72 -8.15
CA SER A 356 -4.93 -8.40 -9.32
C SER A 356 -6.00 -8.67 -10.36
N TYR A 357 -5.70 -8.38 -11.62
CA TYR A 357 -6.56 -8.70 -12.75
C TYR A 357 -5.98 -9.89 -13.50
N ARG A 358 -6.72 -11.00 -13.56
CA ARG A 358 -6.32 -12.25 -14.24
C ARG A 358 -7.55 -13.05 -14.63
N ASN A 359 -7.44 -13.84 -15.70
CA ASN A 359 -8.54 -14.66 -16.21
C ASN A 359 -9.85 -13.86 -16.40
N ASP A 360 -9.72 -12.65 -16.94
CA ASP A 360 -10.82 -11.69 -17.14
C ASP A 360 -11.61 -11.32 -15.87
N LYS A 361 -10.97 -11.43 -14.70
CA LYS A 361 -11.54 -11.08 -13.40
C LYS A 361 -10.62 -10.13 -12.63
N LEU A 362 -11.22 -9.19 -11.91
CA LEU A 362 -10.52 -8.38 -10.91
C LEU A 362 -10.74 -8.98 -9.52
N TYR A 363 -9.65 -9.40 -8.88
CA TYR A 363 -9.62 -9.87 -7.50
C TYR A 363 -9.15 -8.73 -6.61
N VAL A 364 -9.91 -8.44 -5.56
CA VAL A 364 -9.61 -7.38 -4.58
C VAL A 364 -9.64 -7.99 -3.19
N VAL A 365 -8.56 -7.78 -2.44
CA VAL A 365 -8.44 -8.20 -1.05
C VAL A 365 -8.30 -6.96 -0.19
N LYS A 366 -9.21 -6.78 0.77
CA LYS A 366 -9.25 -5.62 1.65
C LYS A 366 -9.47 -6.06 3.09
N THR A 367 -8.90 -5.31 4.03
CA THR A 367 -9.30 -5.38 5.44
C THR A 367 -10.26 -4.28 5.80
N MET A 368 -11.29 -4.62 6.57
CA MET A 368 -12.29 -3.67 7.04
C MET A 368 -12.48 -3.80 8.55
N ARG A 369 -12.77 -2.68 9.21
CA ARG A 369 -13.12 -2.66 10.63
C ARG A 369 -14.62 -2.75 10.79
N SER A 370 -15.05 -3.52 11.78
CA SER A 370 -16.47 -3.61 12.12
C SER A 370 -16.92 -2.30 12.77
N LYS A 371 -18.07 -1.77 12.35
CA LYS A 371 -18.67 -0.60 12.99
C LYS A 371 -19.00 -0.93 14.44
N PRO A 372 -18.66 -0.06 15.41
CA PRO A 372 -19.11 -0.24 16.79
C PRO A 372 -20.63 -0.36 16.84
N LYS A 373 -21.16 -1.28 17.64
CA LYS A 373 -22.61 -1.29 17.91
C LYS A 373 -22.96 -0.01 18.66
N GLU A 374 -24.13 0.55 18.38
CA GLU A 374 -24.64 1.72 19.07
C GLU A 374 -24.56 1.53 20.60
N GLY A 375 -23.98 2.49 21.30
CA GLY A 375 -23.71 2.41 22.75
C GLY A 375 -22.40 1.71 23.16
N THR A 376 -21.64 1.15 22.23
CA THR A 376 -20.31 0.56 22.50
C THR A 376 -19.23 1.61 22.22
N GLN A 377 -18.57 2.11 23.27
CA GLN A 377 -17.40 2.97 23.12
C GLN A 377 -16.13 2.13 23.25
N PHE A 378 -15.41 1.96 22.14
CA PHE A 378 -14.04 1.48 22.18
C PHE A 378 -13.13 2.70 22.33
N GLN A 379 -12.21 2.65 23.29
CA GLN A 379 -11.26 3.75 23.50
C GLN A 379 -10.21 3.82 22.39
N TYR A 380 -9.92 2.70 21.72
CA TYR A 380 -8.89 2.60 20.70
C TYR A 380 -9.42 1.94 19.43
N ASP A 381 -9.47 2.70 18.35
CA ASP A 381 -9.86 2.29 17.01
C ASP A 381 -9.10 1.08 16.45
N ILE A 382 -7.86 0.89 16.90
CA ILE A 382 -6.96 -0.18 16.43
C ILE A 382 -7.37 -1.57 16.93
N VAL A 383 -8.16 -1.65 18.01
CA VAL A 383 -8.63 -2.92 18.59
C VAL A 383 -10.00 -3.35 18.07
N LEU A 384 -10.61 -2.54 17.20
CA LEU A 384 -11.87 -2.90 16.57
C LEU A 384 -11.71 -4.19 15.76
N PRO A 385 -12.74 -5.08 15.75
CA PRO A 385 -12.68 -6.32 15.00
C PRO A 385 -12.37 -6.07 13.52
N LYS A 386 -11.31 -6.72 13.04
CA LYS A 386 -10.84 -6.66 11.66
C LYS A 386 -11.39 -7.84 10.86
N ARG A 387 -11.80 -7.56 9.63
CA ARG A 387 -12.38 -8.52 8.69
C ARG A 387 -11.52 -8.55 7.44
N PHE A 388 -11.17 -9.74 6.96
CA PHE A 388 -10.42 -9.93 5.71
C PHE A 388 -11.40 -10.35 4.62
N ILE A 389 -11.66 -9.47 3.65
CA ILE A 389 -12.70 -9.68 2.64
C ILE A 389 -12.07 -9.77 1.26
N ILE A 390 -12.52 -10.78 0.51
CA ILE A 390 -12.15 -11.05 -0.88
C ILE A 390 -13.36 -10.68 -1.75
N TYR A 391 -13.14 -9.84 -2.74
CA TYR A 391 -14.11 -9.49 -3.77
C TYR A 391 -13.60 -9.95 -5.13
N VAL A 392 -14.49 -10.48 -5.96
CA VAL A 392 -14.18 -10.87 -7.34
C VAL A 392 -15.18 -10.25 -8.28
N TYR A 393 -14.68 -9.48 -9.23
CA TYR A 393 -15.47 -8.83 -10.27
C TYR A 393 -15.16 -9.41 -11.63
N GLN A 394 -16.16 -9.43 -12.51
CA GLN A 394 -16.00 -9.70 -13.94
C GLN A 394 -16.99 -8.83 -14.70
N ALA A 395 -16.51 -8.15 -15.75
CA ALA A 395 -17.33 -7.25 -16.56
C ALA A 395 -18.14 -6.28 -15.68
N SER A 396 -17.44 -5.62 -14.75
CA SER A 396 -18.03 -4.69 -13.79
C SER A 396 -19.09 -5.25 -12.83
N THR A 397 -19.24 -6.58 -12.75
CA THR A 397 -20.23 -7.25 -11.89
C THR A 397 -19.54 -8.04 -10.77
N LEU A 398 -20.01 -7.89 -9.53
CA LEU A 398 -19.53 -8.68 -8.39
C LEU A 398 -20.00 -10.15 -8.53
N LEU A 399 -19.06 -11.06 -8.77
CA LEU A 399 -19.30 -12.50 -8.87
C LEU A 399 -19.23 -13.22 -7.53
N TYR A 400 -18.34 -12.76 -6.66
CA TYR A 400 -18.09 -13.39 -5.37
C TYR A 400 -17.61 -12.40 -4.33
N LYS A 401 -18.08 -12.61 -3.11
CA LYS A 401 -17.61 -11.94 -1.90
C LYS A 401 -17.50 -12.97 -0.79
N GLY A 402 -16.29 -13.11 -0.25
CA GLY A 402 -15.98 -14.04 0.83
C GLY A 402 -15.19 -13.38 1.94
N GLU A 403 -15.29 -13.92 3.14
CA GLU A 403 -14.49 -13.48 4.29
C GLU A 403 -13.59 -14.62 4.77
N LEU A 404 -12.29 -14.37 4.85
CA LEU A 404 -11.36 -15.29 5.51
C LEU A 404 -11.54 -15.12 7.01
N MET A 405 -12.24 -16.06 7.62
CA MET A 405 -12.49 -16.08 9.06
C MET A 405 -11.23 -16.57 9.75
N THR A 406 -10.71 -15.74 10.66
CA THR A 406 -9.57 -16.05 11.50
C THR A 406 -9.85 -15.80 12.98
N ASP A 407 -9.01 -16.34 13.85
CA ASP A 407 -9.00 -16.03 15.28
C ASP A 407 -8.23 -14.73 15.62
N LEU A 408 -7.84 -13.91 14.62
CA LEU A 408 -7.14 -12.63 14.80
C LEU A 408 -7.83 -11.73 15.84
N ASN A 409 -9.15 -11.67 15.81
CA ASN A 409 -9.92 -10.78 16.68
C ASN A 409 -9.89 -11.18 18.15
N ASP A 410 -9.48 -12.42 18.46
CA ASP A 410 -9.35 -12.88 19.85
C ASP A 410 -8.18 -12.20 20.56
N ASP A 411 -7.16 -11.74 19.81
CA ASP A 411 -6.02 -10.97 20.34
C ASP A 411 -6.49 -9.67 21.01
N ASN A 412 -7.57 -9.09 20.49
CA ASN A 412 -8.08 -7.80 20.93
C ASN A 412 -9.03 -7.93 22.13
N ILE A 413 -9.47 -9.12 22.53
CA ILE A 413 -10.48 -9.30 23.59
C ILE A 413 -10.03 -8.64 24.89
N ARG A 414 -8.77 -8.85 25.30
CA ARG A 414 -8.25 -8.23 26.52
C ARG A 414 -8.28 -6.71 26.40
N ALA A 415 -7.79 -6.18 25.28
CA ALA A 415 -7.70 -4.74 25.05
C ALA A 415 -9.07 -4.06 24.99
N MET A 416 -10.05 -4.70 24.35
CA MET A 416 -11.44 -4.24 24.29
C MET A 416 -12.12 -4.18 25.67
N ASN A 417 -11.64 -4.97 26.65
CA ASN A 417 -12.19 -5.03 28.01
C ASN A 417 -11.34 -4.27 29.05
N LEU A 418 -10.28 -3.57 28.65
CA LEU A 418 -9.51 -2.74 29.58
C LEU A 418 -10.40 -1.58 30.06
N SER A 419 -10.52 -1.45 31.38
CA SER A 419 -11.15 -0.27 32.00
C SER A 419 -10.34 0.98 31.63
N PRO A 420 -11.00 2.15 31.41
CA PRO A 420 -10.33 3.41 31.09
C PRO A 420 -9.54 3.94 32.29
N LEU A 421 -8.45 3.27 32.64
CA LEU A 421 -7.50 3.70 33.67
C LEU A 421 -6.37 4.53 33.04
N PRO A 422 -5.65 5.35 33.83
CA PRO A 422 -4.74 6.38 33.32
C PRO A 422 -3.43 5.87 32.66
N GLY A 423 -3.34 4.59 32.31
CA GLY A 423 -2.11 3.94 31.83
C GLY A 423 -1.95 3.83 30.31
N GLY A 424 -2.96 4.20 29.52
CA GLY A 424 -2.93 4.08 28.06
C GLY A 424 -2.92 2.64 27.56
N PHE A 425 -3.09 2.47 26.25
CA PHE A 425 -2.96 1.19 25.55
C PHE A 425 -1.57 1.08 24.92
N GLY A 426 -0.74 0.20 25.47
CA GLY A 426 0.57 -0.14 24.89
C GLY A 426 0.39 -1.03 23.66
N TYR A 427 0.21 -0.44 22.48
CA TYR A 427 0.21 -1.20 21.23
C TYR A 427 1.64 -1.59 20.84
N SER A 428 1.90 -2.89 20.74
CA SER A 428 3.15 -3.44 20.21
C SER A 428 2.86 -4.31 19.00
N GLN A 429 3.45 -3.99 17.84
CA GLN A 429 3.26 -4.79 16.62
C GLN A 429 3.80 -6.22 16.76
N SER A 430 4.67 -6.46 17.73
CA SER A 430 5.15 -7.80 18.05
C SER A 430 4.10 -8.64 18.80
N GLU A 431 3.05 -8.02 19.36
CA GLU A 431 1.98 -8.68 20.12
C GLU A 431 0.67 -8.83 19.35
N TYR A 432 0.41 -7.98 18.34
CA TYR A 432 -0.84 -8.01 17.57
C TYR A 432 -0.59 -8.53 16.16
N ARG A 433 -1.36 -9.56 15.78
CA ARG A 433 -1.24 -10.16 14.45
C ARG A 433 -1.72 -9.22 13.36
N TYR A 434 -1.10 -9.31 12.19
CA TYR A 434 -1.48 -8.57 10.98
C TYR A 434 -1.28 -9.40 9.72
N TYR A 435 -1.98 -9.01 8.66
CA TYR A 435 -1.87 -9.64 7.35
C TYR A 435 -0.66 -9.09 6.59
N ASP A 436 0.17 -9.96 6.02
CA ASP A 436 1.34 -9.58 5.21
C ASP A 436 1.63 -10.62 4.12
N ASN A 437 2.50 -10.28 3.18
CA ASN A 437 2.96 -11.14 2.08
C ASN A 437 1.80 -11.71 1.24
N LEU A 438 0.76 -10.89 1.04
CA LEU A 438 -0.40 -11.25 0.24
C LEU A 438 -0.02 -11.39 -1.24
N LYS A 439 -0.54 -12.46 -1.85
CA LYS A 439 -0.39 -12.74 -3.29
C LYS A 439 -1.67 -13.32 -3.85
N ILE A 440 -1.94 -12.97 -5.10
CA ILE A 440 -2.99 -13.54 -5.94
C ILE A 440 -2.25 -14.13 -7.14
N GLU A 441 -2.35 -15.45 -7.33
CA GLU A 441 -1.56 -16.27 -8.27
C GLU A 441 -2.45 -17.10 -9.20
#